data_AF-A0A967WSV2-F1
#
_entry.id   AF-A0A967WSV2-F1
#
_cell.length_a   1.000
_cell.length_b   1.000
_cell.length_c   1.000
_cell.angle_alpha   90.00
_cell.angle_beta   90.00
_cell.angle_gamma   90.00
#
_symmetry.space_group_name_H-M   'P 1'
#
loop_
_entity.id
_entity.type
_entity.pdbx_description
1 polymer ?
#
loop_
_entity_poly.entity_id
_entity_poly.type
_entity_poly.pdbx_seq_one_letter_code
_entity_poly.pdbx_strand_id
1 'polypeptide(L)'
;ATPDSSWGFAGWSGDLSGYTNPATLVMDGHKTVTAIFEWQHDLTVEVLGTGSIVLDPPGGVYSHDTIVQITAIPDPGWTFSHWSGDLVGT
;
A
#
# COMPACT_ATOMS: atom_id res chain seq x y z
N ALA A 1 -15.56 15.35 7.77
CA ALA A 1 -14.47 15.46 6.80
C ALA A 1 -14.21 14.06 6.27
N THR A 2 -14.68 13.79 5.06
CA THR A 2 -14.32 12.56 4.36
C THR A 2 -12.89 12.79 3.85
N PRO A 3 -11.88 12.02 4.28
CA PRO A 3 -10.52 12.23 3.76
C PRO A 3 -10.54 12.08 2.24
N ASP A 4 -9.86 12.97 1.54
CA ASP A 4 -9.54 12.80 0.12
C ASP A 4 -8.93 11.40 -0.03
N SER A 5 -9.42 10.64 -1.01
CA SER A 5 -9.18 9.21 -1.22
C SER A 5 -7.70 8.82 -1.44
N SER A 6 -6.77 9.75 -1.30
CA SER A 6 -5.33 9.58 -1.54
C SER A 6 -4.47 9.85 -0.30
N TRP A 7 -5.05 9.90 0.90
CA TRP A 7 -4.29 10.01 2.17
C TRP A 7 -4.53 8.82 3.08
N GLY A 8 -3.46 8.17 3.53
CA GLY A 8 -3.51 7.04 4.45
C GLY A 8 -2.74 7.29 5.74
N PHE A 9 -3.09 6.56 6.80
CA PHE A 9 -2.45 6.67 8.10
C PHE A 9 -1.01 6.12 8.05
N ALA A 10 -0.04 6.97 8.37
CA ALA A 10 1.39 6.66 8.33
C ALA A 10 2.01 6.50 9.73
N GLY A 11 1.25 6.74 10.81
CA GLY A 11 1.70 6.47 12.17
C GLY A 11 1.45 7.60 13.17
N TRP A 12 1.88 7.36 14.41
CA TRP A 12 1.84 8.34 15.48
C TRP A 12 3.23 8.92 15.76
N SER A 13 3.27 10.17 16.22
CA SER A 13 4.47 10.79 16.81
C SER A 13 4.15 11.64 18.04
N GLY A 14 5.19 12.01 18.80
CA GLY A 14 5.07 12.70 20.09
C GLY A 14 5.09 11.69 21.24
N ASP A 15 4.13 11.81 22.15
CA ASP A 15 3.98 10.89 23.31
C ASP A 15 3.37 9.53 22.94
N LEU A 16 3.14 9.28 21.66
CA LEU A 16 2.71 8.01 21.09
C LEU A 16 3.53 7.74 19.82
N SER A 17 3.83 6.46 19.56
CA SER A 17 4.57 6.03 18.38
C SER A 17 3.99 4.74 17.79
N GLY A 18 4.36 4.45 16.55
CA GLY A 18 3.98 3.22 15.85
C GLY A 18 2.77 3.39 14.94
N TYR A 19 2.33 2.28 14.36
CA TYR A 19 1.39 2.25 13.24
C TYR A 19 0.01 1.68 13.59
N THR A 20 -0.24 1.36 14.87
CA THR A 20 -1.52 0.80 15.30
C THR A 20 -2.58 1.90 15.35
N ASN A 21 -3.72 1.68 14.69
CA ASN A 21 -4.87 2.57 14.74
C ASN A 21 -6.16 1.72 14.82
N PRO A 22 -6.98 1.85 15.90
CA PRO A 22 -6.84 2.78 17.01
C PRO A 22 -5.70 2.43 17.98
N ALA A 23 -5.08 3.44 18.59
CA ALA A 23 -4.07 3.30 19.63
C ALA A 23 -4.60 3.70 21.01
N THR A 24 -3.97 3.20 22.06
CA THR A 24 -4.28 3.57 23.45
C THR A 24 -3.12 4.31 24.08
N LEU A 25 -3.44 5.32 24.89
CA LEU A 25 -2.47 6.15 25.60
C LEU A 25 -2.94 6.33 27.04
N VAL A 26 -2.08 5.99 28.01
CA VAL A 26 -2.36 6.24 29.43
C VAL A 26 -2.15 7.73 29.72
N MET A 27 -3.14 8.40 30.31
CA MET A 27 -3.08 9.83 30.67
C MET A 27 -2.63 10.03 32.12
N ASP A 28 -1.33 9.90 32.38
CA ASP A 28 -0.68 10.14 33.68
C ASP A 28 -0.08 11.56 33.81
N GLY A 29 -0.33 12.42 32.82
CA GLY A 29 0.18 13.79 32.73
C GLY A 29 -0.27 14.45 31.43
N HIS A 30 0.25 15.65 31.16
CA HIS A 30 0.04 16.33 29.89
C HIS A 30 0.76 15.60 28.76
N LYS A 31 0.06 15.41 27.62
CA LYS A 31 0.58 14.67 26.46
C LYS A 31 0.24 15.40 25.17
N THR A 32 1.13 15.30 24.19
CA THR A 32 0.97 15.78 22.82
C THR A 32 1.21 14.62 21.86
N VAL A 33 0.21 14.32 21.05
CA VAL A 33 0.27 13.26 20.04
C VAL A 33 -0.15 13.83 18.70
N THR A 34 0.57 13.42 17.65
CA THR A 34 0.29 13.78 16.26
C THR A 34 -0.01 12.52 15.46
N ALA A 35 -1.17 12.49 14.79
CA ALA A 35 -1.45 11.51 13.75
C ALA A 35 -0.80 11.97 12.44
N ILE A 36 0.02 11.12 11.84
CA ILE A 36 0.67 11.36 10.56
C ILE A 36 -0.15 10.67 9.48
N PHE A 37 -0.49 11.42 8.43
CA PHE A 37 -1.12 10.91 7.23
C PHE A 37 -0.23 11.25 6.04
N GLU A 38 -0.06 10.32 5.12
CA GLU A 38 0.79 10.47 3.94
C GLU A 38 -0.02 10.17 2.68
N TRP A 39 0.49 10.67 1.55
CA TRP A 39 -0.06 10.35 0.24
C TRP A 39 0.05 8.86 -0.05
N GLN A 40 -1.03 8.29 -0.58
CA GLN A 40 -1.12 6.93 -1.06
C GLN A 40 -1.51 6.90 -2.54
N HIS A 41 -1.07 5.85 -3.21
CA HIS A 41 -1.33 5.56 -4.61
C HIS A 41 -2.01 4.20 -4.74
N ASP A 42 -3.08 4.15 -5.54
CA ASP A 42 -3.68 2.91 -5.99
C ASP A 42 -2.86 2.28 -7.12
N LEU A 43 -2.54 1.00 -6.98
CA LEU A 43 -1.98 0.17 -8.04
C LEU A 43 -3.07 -0.78 -8.53
N THR A 44 -3.58 -0.51 -9.73
CA THR A 44 -4.50 -1.41 -10.41
C THR A 44 -3.73 -2.38 -11.29
N VAL A 45 -4.06 -3.66 -11.21
CA VAL A 45 -3.48 -4.70 -12.07
C VAL A 45 -4.58 -5.40 -12.86
N GLU A 46 -4.34 -5.59 -14.15
CA GLU A 46 -5.26 -6.27 -15.06
C GLU A 46 -4.55 -7.47 -15.71
N VAL A 47 -5.28 -8.58 -15.86
CA VAL A 47 -4.79 -9.81 -16.49
C VAL A 47 -5.51 -10.03 -17.81
N LEU A 48 -4.76 -10.14 -18.90
CA LEU A 48 -5.26 -10.59 -20.20
C LEU A 48 -4.88 -12.05 -20.41
N GLY A 49 -5.88 -12.93 -20.62
CA GLY A 49 -5.69 -14.38 -20.69
C GLY A 49 -6.04 -15.07 -19.37
N THR A 50 -5.31 -16.14 -19.02
CA THR A 50 -5.51 -16.86 -17.74
C THR A 50 -4.22 -16.97 -16.94
N GLY A 51 -4.33 -16.67 -15.65
CA GLY A 51 -3.22 -16.61 -14.71
C GLY A 51 -3.57 -15.68 -13.55
N SER A 52 -2.57 -15.39 -12.73
CA SER A 52 -2.72 -14.49 -11.58
C SER A 52 -1.52 -13.55 -11.46
N ILE A 53 -1.72 -12.45 -10.72
CA ILE A 53 -0.67 -11.52 -10.36
C ILE A 53 -0.50 -11.57 -8.83
N VAL A 54 0.74 -11.65 -8.39
CA VAL A 54 1.11 -11.52 -6.99
C VAL A 54 1.87 -10.21 -6.81
N LEU A 55 1.46 -9.45 -5.81
CA LEU A 55 2.09 -8.20 -5.39
C LEU A 55 2.83 -8.44 -4.07
N ASP A 56 4.05 -7.92 -3.97
CA ASP A 56 4.85 -7.90 -2.75
C ASP A 56 5.42 -6.49 -2.50
N PRO A 57 4.97 -5.76 -1.46
CA PRO A 57 3.95 -6.17 -0.49
C PRO A 57 2.56 -6.31 -1.12
N PRO A 58 1.65 -7.13 -0.55
CA PRO A 58 0.27 -7.24 -1.03
C PRO A 58 -0.56 -6.02 -0.59
N GLY A 59 -1.55 -5.62 -1.39
CA GLY A 59 -2.56 -4.64 -0.97
C GLY A 59 -3.22 -3.90 -2.13
N GLY A 60 -2.43 -3.45 -3.10
CA GLY A 60 -2.92 -2.64 -4.22
C GLY A 60 -3.09 -1.16 -3.88
N VAL A 61 -2.79 -0.74 -2.65
CA VAL A 61 -2.68 0.67 -2.23
C VAL A 61 -1.40 0.82 -1.45
N TYR A 62 -0.57 1.78 -1.82
CA TYR A 62 0.77 1.94 -1.24
C TYR A 62 1.07 3.38 -0.91
N SER A 63 1.85 3.61 0.14
CA SER A 63 2.41 4.93 0.44
C SER A 63 3.34 5.38 -0.69
N HIS A 64 3.50 6.69 -0.83
CA HIS A 64 4.51 7.28 -1.70
C HIS A 64 5.89 6.60 -1.53
N ASP A 65 6.62 6.43 -2.63
CA ASP A 65 7.94 5.76 -2.71
C ASP A 65 7.98 4.26 -2.36
N THR A 66 6.84 3.60 -2.12
CA THR A 66 6.83 2.15 -1.91
C THR A 66 7.26 1.42 -3.18
N ILE A 67 8.30 0.58 -3.08
CA ILE A 67 8.70 -0.34 -4.14
C ILE A 67 7.85 -1.60 -4.03
N VAL A 68 7.10 -1.90 -5.10
CA VAL A 68 6.24 -3.09 -5.17
C VAL A 68 6.81 -4.04 -6.22
N GLN A 69 7.11 -5.26 -5.83
CA GLN A 69 7.45 -6.33 -6.76
C GLN A 69 6.16 -6.94 -7.31
N ILE A 70 6.07 -7.04 -8.64
CA ILE A 70 4.92 -7.57 -9.36
C ILE A 70 5.34 -8.86 -10.08
N THR A 71 4.65 -9.96 -9.80
CA THR A 71 4.95 -11.29 -10.38
C THR A 71 3.73 -11.83 -11.11
N ALA A 72 3.87 -12.14 -12.40
CA ALA A 72 2.84 -12.84 -13.17
C ALA A 72 3.04 -14.36 -13.05
N ILE A 73 1.96 -15.08 -12.75
CA ILE A 73 1.92 -16.55 -12.63
C ILE A 73 0.93 -17.08 -13.68
N PRO A 74 1.40 -17.58 -14.82
CA PRO A 74 0.54 -18.18 -15.84
C PRO A 74 -0.13 -19.47 -15.33
N ASP A 75 -1.36 -19.69 -15.74
CA ASP A 75 -2.05 -20.97 -15.49
C ASP A 75 -1.45 -22.11 -16.35
N PRO A 76 -1.66 -23.39 -15.99
CA PRO A 76 -1.17 -24.51 -16.78
C PRO A 76 -1.58 -24.43 -18.26
N GLY A 77 -0.60 -24.54 -19.15
CA GLY A 77 -0.80 -24.41 -20.60
C GLY A 77 -0.69 -22.99 -21.15
N TRP A 78 -0.49 -21.99 -20.28
CA TRP A 78 -0.22 -20.60 -20.66
C TRP A 78 1.22 -20.20 -20.37
N THR A 79 1.69 -19.16 -21.05
CA THR A 79 3.02 -18.58 -20.82
C THR A 79 2.89 -17.08 -20.61
N PHE A 80 3.73 -16.53 -19.75
CA PHE A 80 3.85 -15.09 -19.62
C PHE A 80 4.47 -14.53 -20.91
N SER A 81 3.79 -13.56 -21.51
CA SER A 81 4.23 -12.94 -22.77
C SER A 81 5.09 -11.71 -22.48
N HIS A 82 4.49 -10.67 -21.89
CA HIS A 82 5.16 -9.43 -21.53
C HIS A 82 4.32 -8.61 -20.53
N TRP A 83 4.94 -7.58 -19.95
CA TRP A 83 4.23 -6.53 -19.20
C TRP A 83 3.79 -5.41 -20.14
N SER A 84 2.74 -4.68 -19.78
CA SER A 84 2.23 -3.52 -20.52
C SER A 84 1.70 -2.45 -19.56
N GLY A 85 1.43 -1.24 -20.07
CA GLY A 85 0.97 -0.12 -19.26
C GLY A 85 2.11 0.58 -18.55
N ASP A 86 1.90 0.97 -17.29
CA ASP A 86 2.86 1.74 -16.49
C ASP A 86 4.07 0.90 -16.06
N LEU A 87 3.90 -0.43 -16.03
CA LEU A 87 5.02 -1.35 -15.91
C LEU A 87 5.58 -1.63 -17.31
N VAL A 88 6.41 -0.71 -17.82
CA VAL A 88 7.17 -0.97 -19.04
C VAL A 88 8.38 -1.83 -18.67
N GLY A 89 8.24 -3.14 -18.86
CA GLY A 89 9.31 -4.10 -18.66
C GLY A 89 10.38 -4.00 -19.76
N THR A 90 11.64 -3.88 -19.36
CA THR A 90 12.80 -4.29 -20.17
C THR A 90 13.25 -5.67 -19.76
#